data_AF-T1ALK8-F1
#
_entry.id   AF-T1ALK8-F1
#
_cell.length_a   1.000
_cell.length_b   1.000
_cell.length_c   1.000
_cell.angle_alpha   90.00
_cell.angle_beta   90.00
_cell.angle_gamma   90.00
#
_symmetry.space_group_name_H-M   'P 1'
#
loop_
_entity.id
_entity.type
_entity.pdbx_description
1 polymer ?
#
loop_
_entity_poly.entity_id
_entity_poly.type
_entity_poly.pdbx_seq_one_letter_code
_entity_poly.pdbx_strand_id
1 'polypeptide(L)'
;FSYTGFLRNATLEIIGGSRNMNWLTRYFDEIAGITDEYVSGVLFGRKIDFNVQDNAIKLRNFQLLEFIVTNLRKGITRFISSKKAVSSTLVDWASLSVYHELKVTIERSLATRKCIYPYLDFGPRGGLERRFAGSVLEKDSGVMAYVKLDQYVHRFSIAFLDNKGFIGRYYPDFLVKTGDAMFIVETKSEK
;
A
#
# COMPACT_ATOMS: atom_id res chain seq x y z
N PHE A 1 -27.07 -21.05 12.24
CA PHE A 1 -26.07 -19.98 12.45
C PHE A 1 -25.64 -20.06 13.89
N SER A 2 -24.35 -20.21 14.15
CA SER A 2 -23.79 -20.29 15.50
C SER A 2 -22.68 -19.26 15.63
N TYR A 3 -22.44 -18.79 16.85
CA TYR A 3 -21.35 -17.86 17.12
C TYR A 3 -19.99 -18.47 16.80
N THR A 4 -19.77 -19.74 17.15
CA THR A 4 -18.55 -20.49 16.80
C THR A 4 -18.33 -20.57 15.29
N GLY A 5 -19.40 -20.79 14.51
CA GLY A 5 -19.32 -20.79 13.04
C GLY A 5 -18.99 -19.42 12.47
N PHE A 6 -19.57 -18.36 13.06
CA PHE A 6 -19.23 -16.98 12.72
C PHE A 6 -17.75 -16.68 12.99
N LEU A 7 -17.24 -16.98 14.20
CA LEU A 7 -15.84 -16.75 14.57
C LEU A 7 -14.88 -17.45 13.62
N ARG A 8 -15.15 -18.72 13.29
CA ARG A 8 -14.33 -19.47 12.33
C ARG A 8 -14.29 -18.79 10.97
N ASN A 9 -15.45 -18.39 10.43
CA ASN A 9 -15.52 -17.78 9.10
C ASN A 9 -14.89 -16.38 9.07
N ALA A 10 -15.17 -15.54 10.07
CA ALA A 10 -14.56 -14.23 10.20
C ALA A 10 -13.02 -14.34 10.30
N THR A 11 -12.52 -15.29 11.09
CA THR A 11 -11.07 -15.54 11.22
C THR A 11 -10.45 -15.97 9.89
N LEU A 12 -11.09 -16.89 9.17
CA LEU A 12 -10.65 -17.31 7.84
C LEU A 12 -10.65 -16.14 6.85
N GLU A 13 -11.65 -15.26 6.88
CA GLU A 13 -11.69 -14.07 6.03
C GLU A 13 -10.61 -13.05 6.39
N ILE A 14 -10.37 -12.82 7.69
CA ILE A 14 -9.29 -11.94 8.17
C ILE A 14 -7.94 -12.40 7.60
N ILE A 15 -7.65 -13.71 7.68
CA ILE A 15 -6.40 -14.34 7.20
C ILE A 15 -6.35 -14.40 5.67
N GLY A 16 -7.39 -14.94 5.04
CA GLY A 16 -7.41 -15.37 3.64
C GLY A 16 -7.57 -14.26 2.60
N GLY A 17 -7.78 -13.02 3.03
CA GLY A 17 -7.95 -11.90 2.11
C GLY A 17 -6.72 -11.55 1.27
N SER A 18 -5.50 -11.99 1.65
CA SER A 18 -4.26 -11.69 0.92
C SER A 18 -3.35 -12.90 0.81
N ARG A 19 -2.91 -13.22 -0.42
CA ARG A 19 -1.91 -14.28 -0.68
C ARG A 19 -0.62 -14.11 0.15
N ASN A 20 -0.28 -12.87 0.51
CA ASN A 20 0.93 -12.56 1.28
C ASN A 20 0.76 -12.79 2.79
N MET A 21 -0.46 -13.09 3.25
CA MET A 21 -0.81 -13.29 4.66
C MET A 21 -1.16 -14.74 5.00
N ASN A 22 -1.03 -15.67 4.04
CA ASN A 22 -1.34 -17.10 4.25
C ASN A 22 -0.55 -17.74 5.40
N TRP A 23 0.62 -17.19 5.77
CA TRP A 23 1.39 -17.65 6.92
C TRP A 23 0.71 -17.38 8.26
N LEU A 24 -0.28 -16.48 8.32
CA LEU A 24 -1.08 -16.22 9.52
C LEU A 24 -2.02 -17.37 9.87
N THR A 25 -2.26 -18.30 8.94
CA THR A 25 -3.03 -19.53 9.21
C THR A 25 -2.46 -20.32 10.40
N ARG A 26 -1.15 -20.22 10.66
CA ARG A 26 -0.52 -20.87 11.82
C ARG A 26 -0.88 -20.25 13.18
N TYR A 27 -1.45 -19.04 13.17
CA TYR A 27 -1.90 -18.29 14.34
C TYR A 27 -3.43 -18.20 14.36
N PHE A 28 -4.11 -19.20 13.79
CA PHE A 28 -5.56 -19.19 13.63
C PHE A 28 -6.27 -19.03 14.98
N ASP A 29 -5.85 -19.81 15.99
CA ASP A 29 -6.50 -19.83 17.30
C ASP A 29 -6.31 -18.49 18.04
N GLU A 30 -5.13 -17.88 17.94
CA GLU A 30 -4.87 -16.56 18.51
C GLU A 30 -5.70 -15.48 17.83
N ILE A 31 -5.80 -15.51 16.50
CA ILE A 31 -6.63 -14.55 15.75
C ILE A 31 -8.11 -14.78 16.05
N ALA A 32 -8.56 -16.03 16.21
CA ALA A 32 -9.93 -16.34 16.61
C ALA A 32 -10.23 -15.80 18.02
N GLY A 33 -9.29 -15.92 18.96
CA GLY A 33 -9.40 -15.35 20.31
C GLY A 33 -9.50 -13.82 20.29
N ILE A 34 -8.63 -13.15 19.51
CA ILE A 34 -8.71 -11.69 19.31
C ILE A 34 -10.05 -11.29 18.67
N THR A 35 -10.54 -12.10 17.72
CA THR A 35 -11.82 -11.86 17.05
C THR A 35 -12.98 -11.99 18.02
N ASP A 36 -12.99 -13.01 18.89
CA ASP A 36 -13.97 -13.16 19.96
C ASP A 36 -13.93 -11.94 20.88
N GLU A 37 -12.78 -11.64 21.49
CA GLU A 37 -12.64 -10.53 22.43
C GLU A 37 -13.11 -9.19 21.83
N TYR A 38 -12.73 -8.93 20.58
CA TYR A 38 -13.17 -7.72 19.88
C TYR A 38 -14.69 -7.68 19.69
N VAL A 39 -15.29 -8.77 19.21
CA VAL A 39 -16.72 -8.81 18.88
C VAL A 39 -17.60 -8.87 20.14
N SER A 40 -17.21 -9.67 21.13
CA SER A 40 -17.96 -9.88 22.36
C SER A 40 -17.71 -8.81 23.42
N GLY A 41 -16.53 -8.17 23.45
CA GLY A 41 -16.14 -7.23 24.50
C GLY A 41 -15.98 -5.77 24.07
N VAL A 42 -15.56 -5.50 22.83
CA VAL A 42 -15.12 -4.15 22.41
C VAL A 42 -16.11 -3.48 21.46
N LEU A 43 -16.56 -4.19 20.43
CA LEU A 43 -17.27 -3.65 19.27
C LEU A 43 -18.52 -2.83 19.63
N PHE A 44 -19.25 -3.26 20.66
CA PHE A 44 -20.50 -2.66 21.08
C PHE A 44 -20.37 -1.74 22.30
N GLY A 45 -19.14 -1.49 22.77
CA GLY A 45 -18.86 -0.72 23.99
C GLY A 45 -19.35 -1.38 25.28
N ARG A 46 -19.80 -2.64 25.20
CA ARG A 46 -20.24 -3.48 26.31
C ARG A 46 -20.06 -4.93 25.96
N LYS A 47 -20.01 -5.79 26.98
CA LYS A 47 -19.96 -7.23 26.79
C LYS A 47 -21.30 -7.76 26.25
N ILE A 48 -21.26 -8.54 25.17
CA ILE A 48 -22.42 -9.22 24.59
C ILE A 48 -22.23 -10.73 24.74
N ASP A 49 -23.23 -11.41 25.31
CA ASP A 49 -23.26 -12.86 25.36
C ASP A 49 -23.85 -13.43 24.06
N PHE A 50 -23.00 -14.02 23.23
CA PHE A 50 -23.41 -14.64 21.98
C PHE A 50 -23.83 -16.12 22.11
N ASN A 51 -23.84 -16.68 23.32
CA ASN A 51 -24.54 -17.94 23.57
C ASN A 51 -26.06 -17.77 23.50
N VAL A 52 -26.55 -16.53 23.69
CA VAL A 52 -27.94 -16.18 23.44
C VAL A 52 -28.17 -16.08 21.93
N GLN A 53 -29.06 -16.93 21.42
CA GLN A 53 -29.33 -17.06 19.99
C GLN A 53 -29.75 -15.74 19.32
N ASP A 54 -30.55 -14.92 19.98
CA ASP A 54 -31.02 -13.62 19.45
C ASP A 54 -29.86 -12.65 19.21
N ASN A 55 -28.84 -12.66 20.08
CA ASN A 55 -27.64 -11.87 19.89
C ASN A 55 -26.83 -12.41 18.71
N ALA A 56 -26.63 -13.73 18.65
CA ALA A 56 -25.87 -14.38 17.58
C ALA A 56 -26.46 -14.07 16.21
N ILE A 57 -27.78 -14.14 16.03
CA ILE A 57 -28.44 -13.90 14.74
C ILE A 57 -28.13 -12.51 14.17
N LYS A 58 -27.86 -11.49 14.99
CA LYS A 58 -27.50 -10.14 14.53
C LYS A 58 -26.17 -10.10 13.77
N LEU A 59 -25.26 -11.04 14.04
CA LEU A 59 -23.98 -11.18 13.34
C LEU A 59 -24.12 -11.71 11.90
N ARG A 60 -25.33 -12.09 11.45
CA ARG A 60 -25.60 -12.38 10.03
C ARG A 60 -25.58 -11.15 9.13
N ASN A 61 -25.55 -9.94 9.71
CA ASN A 61 -25.45 -8.73 8.93
C ASN A 61 -24.10 -8.68 8.21
N PHE A 62 -24.14 -8.73 6.86
CA PHE A 62 -22.94 -8.73 6.04
C PHE A 62 -22.09 -7.47 6.21
N GLN A 63 -22.71 -6.29 6.35
CA GLN A 63 -21.98 -5.04 6.58
C GLN A 63 -21.25 -5.05 7.93
N LEU A 64 -21.85 -5.67 8.95
CA LEU A 64 -21.22 -5.86 10.25
C LEU A 64 -20.03 -6.82 10.16
N LEU A 65 -20.19 -7.95 9.45
CA LEU A 65 -19.09 -8.89 9.20
C LEU A 65 -17.94 -8.19 8.46
N GLU A 66 -18.23 -7.49 7.36
CA GLU A 66 -17.23 -6.77 6.58
C GLU A 66 -16.50 -5.71 7.42
N PHE A 67 -17.24 -4.98 8.26
CA PHE A 67 -16.68 -4.01 9.19
C PHE A 67 -15.73 -4.69 10.20
N ILE A 68 -16.15 -5.79 10.83
CA ILE A 68 -15.34 -6.53 11.80
C ILE A 68 -14.06 -7.04 11.14
N VAL A 69 -14.20 -7.75 10.03
CA VAL A 69 -13.08 -8.34 9.28
C VAL A 69 -12.10 -7.25 8.84
N THR A 70 -12.59 -6.14 8.32
CA THR A 70 -11.75 -5.03 7.84
C THR A 70 -10.99 -4.36 8.99
N ASN A 71 -11.64 -4.08 10.12
CA ASN A 71 -10.99 -3.40 11.24
C ASN A 71 -9.96 -4.29 11.93
N LEU A 72 -10.29 -5.57 12.15
CA LEU A 72 -9.34 -6.52 12.72
C LEU A 72 -8.16 -6.75 11.80
N ARG A 73 -8.39 -6.92 10.49
CA ARG A 73 -7.30 -7.04 9.51
C ARG A 73 -6.40 -5.80 9.55
N LYS A 74 -6.96 -4.59 9.53
CA LYS A 74 -6.17 -3.34 9.68
C LYS A 74 -5.36 -3.31 10.98
N GLY A 75 -5.95 -3.72 12.10
CA GLY A 75 -5.28 -3.79 13.40
C GLY A 75 -4.08 -4.74 13.36
N ILE A 76 -4.30 -5.97 12.91
CA ILE A 76 -3.28 -7.02 12.79
C ILE A 76 -2.17 -6.58 11.83
N THR A 77 -2.50 -6.09 10.64
CA THR A 77 -1.52 -5.63 9.66
C THR A 77 -0.68 -4.47 10.21
N ARG A 78 -1.28 -3.51 10.91
CA ARG A 78 -0.55 -2.40 11.55
C ARG A 78 0.40 -2.90 12.64
N PHE A 79 -0.05 -3.80 13.49
CA PHE A 79 0.78 -4.40 14.53
C PHE A 79 2.00 -5.13 13.94
N ILE A 80 1.78 -5.96 12.92
CA ILE A 80 2.88 -6.68 12.24
C ILE A 80 3.85 -5.69 11.60
N SER A 81 3.32 -4.66 10.94
CA SER A 81 4.13 -3.66 10.24
C SER A 81 4.95 -2.80 11.21
N SER A 82 4.37 -2.39 12.34
CA SER A 82 5.08 -1.61 13.35
C SER A 82 6.20 -2.42 14.03
N LYS A 83 5.97 -3.72 14.29
CA LYS A 83 7.01 -4.60 14.82
C LYS A 83 8.16 -4.80 13.83
N LYS A 84 7.87 -4.94 12.54
CA LYS A 84 8.91 -4.96 11.49
C LYS A 84 9.68 -3.64 11.40
N ALA A 85 9.00 -2.50 11.49
CA ALA A 85 9.66 -1.19 11.46
C ALA A 85 10.62 -0.99 12.65
N VAL A 86 10.27 -1.51 13.83
CA VAL A 86 11.14 -1.48 15.03
C VAL A 86 12.30 -2.47 14.94
N SER A 87 12.15 -3.60 14.25
CA SER A 87 13.20 -4.63 14.15
C SER A 87 14.17 -4.45 12.98
N SER A 88 13.84 -3.64 11.97
CA SER A 88 14.70 -3.47 10.80
C SER A 88 14.59 -2.06 10.23
N THR A 89 15.55 -1.20 10.60
CA THR A 89 16.01 -0.09 9.75
C THR A 89 16.80 -0.67 8.56
N LEU A 90 16.18 -1.56 7.78
CA LEU A 90 16.74 -2.01 6.50
C LEU A 90 15.92 -1.32 5.42
N VAL A 91 16.19 -0.03 5.27
CA VAL A 91 15.83 0.67 4.04
C VAL A 91 16.83 0.15 3.00
N ASP A 92 16.33 -0.58 2.01
CA ASP A 92 17.15 -0.97 0.86
C ASP A 92 17.44 0.29 0.04
N TRP A 93 18.58 0.91 0.32
CA TRP A 93 19.09 2.03 -0.47
C TRP A 93 19.66 1.50 -1.77
N ALA A 94 19.15 2.02 -2.88
CA ALA A 94 19.71 1.78 -4.21
C ALA A 94 19.98 3.12 -4.89
N SER A 95 21.15 3.23 -5.52
CA SER A 95 21.41 4.33 -6.45
C SER A 95 20.69 4.06 -7.78
N LEU A 96 20.12 5.10 -8.39
CA LEU A 96 19.53 5.00 -9.73
C LEU A 96 20.55 4.49 -10.76
N SER A 97 21.83 4.77 -10.55
CA SER A 97 22.91 4.32 -11.45
C SER A 97 23.07 2.80 -11.53
N VAL A 98 22.46 2.02 -10.62
CA VAL A 98 22.46 0.55 -10.69
C VAL A 98 21.55 0.05 -11.83
N TYR A 99 20.58 0.85 -12.25
CA TYR A 99 19.67 0.51 -13.33
C TYR A 99 20.20 1.07 -14.65
N HIS A 100 21.05 0.32 -15.34
CA HIS A 100 21.78 0.82 -16.52
C HIS A 100 20.95 0.97 -17.79
N GLU A 101 19.83 0.25 -17.90
CA GLU A 101 19.04 0.17 -19.13
C GLU A 101 17.58 0.58 -18.88
N LEU A 102 17.09 1.50 -19.71
CA LEU A 102 15.68 1.88 -19.78
C LEU A 102 15.23 1.78 -21.23
N LYS A 103 14.19 0.99 -21.50
CA LYS A 103 13.59 0.91 -22.84
C LYS A 103 12.79 2.18 -23.08
N VAL A 104 13.02 2.83 -24.23
CA VAL A 104 12.40 4.10 -24.58
C VAL A 104 11.81 4.03 -25.99
N THR A 105 10.59 4.54 -26.16
CA THR A 105 10.02 4.85 -27.47
C THR A 105 10.25 6.33 -27.79
N ILE A 106 11.05 6.60 -28.83
CA ILE A 106 11.60 7.95 -29.11
C ILE A 106 10.51 8.98 -29.36
N GLU A 107 9.45 8.64 -30.10
CA GLU A 107 8.38 9.56 -30.53
C GLU A 107 7.65 10.23 -29.35
N ARG A 108 7.57 9.53 -28.22
CA ARG A 108 6.90 9.98 -26.99
C ARG A 108 7.89 10.24 -25.85
N SER A 109 9.18 10.22 -26.14
CA SER A 109 10.22 10.51 -25.16
C SER A 109 10.49 12.00 -25.00
N LEU A 110 11.26 12.34 -23.97
CA LEU A 110 11.86 13.65 -23.75
C LEU A 110 13.37 13.48 -23.60
N ALA A 111 14.15 14.21 -24.40
CA ALA A 111 15.58 14.36 -24.16
C ALA A 111 15.81 15.22 -22.91
N THR A 112 16.73 14.83 -22.05
CA THR A 112 17.01 15.55 -20.79
C THR A 112 18.51 15.65 -20.54
N ARG A 113 18.92 16.74 -19.89
CA ARG A 113 20.30 16.95 -19.43
C ARG A 113 20.46 16.79 -17.93
N LYS A 114 19.36 16.52 -17.22
CA LYS A 114 19.27 16.45 -15.75
C LYS A 114 18.95 15.05 -15.24
N CYS A 115 19.13 14.03 -16.09
CA CYS A 115 18.94 12.63 -15.73
C CYS A 115 20.16 11.81 -16.17
N ILE A 116 20.38 10.68 -15.49
CA ILE A 116 21.39 9.68 -15.91
C ILE A 116 21.01 9.02 -17.25
N TYR A 117 19.71 9.01 -17.57
CA TYR A 117 19.22 8.55 -18.86
C TYR A 117 19.10 9.73 -19.81
N PRO A 118 19.65 9.65 -21.03
CA PRO A 118 19.58 10.76 -21.99
C PRO A 118 18.15 11.01 -22.49
N TYR A 119 17.27 10.01 -22.39
CA TYR A 119 15.86 10.10 -22.76
C TYR A 119 14.98 9.44 -21.70
N LEU A 120 13.81 10.04 -21.46
CA LEU A 120 12.77 9.49 -20.60
C LEU A 120 11.51 9.19 -21.42
N ASP A 121 10.95 7.98 -21.30
CA ASP A 121 9.72 7.57 -21.99
C ASP A 121 8.47 7.99 -21.21
N PHE A 122 7.52 8.59 -21.93
CA PHE A 122 6.19 8.90 -21.45
C PHE A 122 5.20 8.08 -22.28
N GLY A 123 4.66 7.02 -21.68
CA GLY A 123 3.68 6.15 -22.34
C GLY A 123 2.49 6.92 -22.93
N PRO A 124 1.61 6.28 -23.73
CA PRO A 124 0.61 6.98 -24.53
C PRO A 124 -0.32 7.95 -23.77
N ARG A 125 -0.56 7.71 -22.49
CA ARG A 125 -1.38 8.57 -21.62
C ARG A 125 -0.57 9.52 -20.72
N GLY A 126 0.75 9.52 -20.85
CA GLY A 126 1.69 10.27 -20.01
C GLY A 126 1.92 11.72 -20.44
N GLY A 127 0.92 12.36 -21.06
CA GLY A 127 1.06 13.70 -21.62
C GLY A 127 1.24 14.78 -20.55
N LEU A 128 0.65 14.59 -19.36
CA LEU A 128 0.81 15.51 -18.24
C LEU A 128 2.23 15.43 -17.68
N GLU A 129 2.69 14.22 -17.40
CA GLU A 129 4.03 13.86 -16.94
C GLU A 129 5.09 14.42 -17.89
N ARG A 130 4.88 14.25 -19.20
CA ARG A 130 5.80 14.75 -20.22
C ARG A 130 5.89 16.26 -20.22
N ARG A 131 4.74 16.95 -20.11
CA ARG A 131 4.70 18.40 -20.01
C ARG A 131 5.38 18.87 -18.72
N PHE A 132 5.03 18.29 -17.58
CA PHE A 132 5.65 18.63 -16.29
C PHE A 132 7.18 18.47 -16.33
N ALA A 133 7.67 17.34 -16.84
CA ALA A 133 9.11 17.12 -16.99
C ALA A 133 9.77 18.16 -17.90
N GLY A 134 9.20 18.42 -19.08
CA GLY A 134 9.81 19.31 -20.08
C GLY A 134 9.65 20.80 -19.81
N SER A 135 8.53 21.23 -19.22
CA SER A 135 8.25 22.66 -18.98
C SER A 135 8.67 23.13 -17.60
N VAL A 136 8.74 22.22 -16.61
CA VAL A 136 9.09 22.55 -15.23
C VAL A 136 10.47 21.96 -14.89
N LEU A 137 10.59 20.64 -14.80
CA LEU A 137 11.80 20.01 -14.25
C LEU A 137 13.07 20.29 -15.07
N GLU A 138 12.98 20.18 -16.40
CA GLU A 138 14.13 20.44 -17.28
C GLU A 138 14.51 21.92 -17.32
N LYS A 139 13.54 22.84 -17.19
CA LYS A 139 13.76 24.29 -17.35
C LYS A 139 14.13 25.01 -16.06
N ASP A 140 13.68 24.54 -14.91
CA ASP A 140 13.90 25.20 -13.63
C ASP A 140 15.35 25.01 -13.14
N SER A 141 16.09 26.11 -12.92
CA SER A 141 17.48 26.07 -12.44
C SER A 141 17.64 25.51 -11.03
N GLY A 142 16.60 25.53 -10.20
CA GLY A 142 16.59 24.93 -8.86
C GLY A 142 16.54 23.40 -8.88
N VAL A 143 16.11 22.81 -10.01
CA VAL A 143 16.14 21.36 -10.22
C VAL A 143 17.53 20.96 -10.73
N MET A 144 18.26 20.22 -9.90
CA MET A 144 19.60 19.71 -10.22
C MET A 144 19.54 18.41 -11.02
N ALA A 145 18.65 17.50 -10.62
CA ALA A 145 18.44 16.23 -11.29
C ALA A 145 17.00 15.75 -11.11
N TYR A 146 16.49 14.97 -12.06
CA TYR A 146 15.22 14.27 -11.90
C TYR A 146 15.21 12.97 -12.68
N VAL A 147 14.34 12.04 -12.28
CA VAL A 147 14.04 10.83 -13.04
C VAL A 147 12.54 10.59 -13.01
N LYS A 148 11.99 10.14 -14.13
CA LYS A 148 10.67 9.51 -14.14
C LYS A 148 10.86 8.05 -13.75
N LEU A 149 10.21 7.64 -12.67
CA LEU A 149 10.29 6.26 -12.19
C LEU A 149 9.53 5.33 -13.13
N ASP A 150 10.11 4.14 -13.28
CA ASP A 150 9.49 3.02 -13.97
C ASP A 150 9.32 1.90 -12.94
N GLN A 151 8.07 1.49 -12.69
CA GLN A 151 7.74 0.52 -11.65
C GLN A 151 8.31 -0.88 -11.90
N TYR A 152 8.66 -1.22 -13.15
CA TYR A 152 9.21 -2.52 -13.53
C TYR A 152 10.74 -2.51 -13.52
N VAL A 153 11.36 -1.34 -13.70
CA VAL A 153 12.81 -1.18 -13.69
C VAL A 153 13.31 -0.77 -12.31
N HIS A 154 12.82 0.34 -11.77
CA HIS A 154 13.46 1.05 -10.66
C HIS A 154 13.17 0.47 -9.28
N ARG A 155 12.38 -0.61 -9.17
CA ARG A 155 12.03 -1.33 -7.91
C ARG A 155 11.66 -0.43 -6.71
N PHE A 156 11.31 0.82 -6.95
CA PHE A 156 10.99 1.81 -5.93
C PHE A 156 9.48 1.87 -5.76
N SER A 157 9.01 1.67 -4.53
CA SER A 157 7.60 1.79 -4.19
C SER A 157 7.46 2.15 -2.72
N ILE A 158 6.43 2.91 -2.39
CA ILE A 158 6.05 3.20 -1.01
C ILE A 158 4.96 2.22 -0.61
N ALA A 159 5.23 1.44 0.44
CA ALA A 159 4.22 0.57 1.02
C ALA A 159 3.20 1.40 1.80
N PHE A 160 1.90 1.13 1.62
CA PHE A 160 0.84 1.77 2.38
C PHE A 160 -0.22 0.76 2.78
N LEU A 161 -0.97 1.07 3.83
CA LEU A 161 -2.11 0.26 4.26
C LEU A 161 -3.39 0.79 3.61
N ASP A 162 -4.08 -0.06 2.85
CA ASP A 162 -5.31 0.32 2.18
C ASP A 162 -6.54 0.33 3.11
N ASN A 163 -7.68 0.74 2.56
CA ASN A 163 -8.95 0.79 3.29
C ASN A 163 -9.52 -0.58 3.66
N LYS A 164 -8.98 -1.69 3.14
CA LYS A 164 -9.38 -3.08 3.44
C LYS A 164 -8.39 -3.79 4.38
N GLY A 165 -7.29 -3.12 4.76
CA GLY A 165 -6.27 -3.64 5.66
C GLY A 165 -5.16 -4.43 4.97
N PHE A 166 -5.03 -4.32 3.65
CA PHE A 166 -3.94 -4.91 2.88
C PHE A 166 -2.80 -3.92 2.66
N ILE A 167 -1.58 -4.46 2.55
CA ILE A 167 -0.42 -3.65 2.16
C ILE A 167 -0.41 -3.51 0.65
N GLY A 168 -0.69 -2.28 0.19
CA GLY A 168 -0.52 -1.85 -1.18
C GLY A 168 0.89 -1.34 -1.45
N ARG A 169 1.21 -1.21 -2.74
CA ARG A 169 2.40 -0.50 -3.21
C ARG A 169 1.97 0.67 -4.06
N TYR A 170 2.49 1.83 -3.70
CA TYR A 170 2.33 3.06 -4.46
C TYR A 170 3.63 3.33 -5.22
N TYR A 171 3.50 3.61 -6.52
CA TYR A 171 4.60 3.86 -7.43
C TYR A 171 4.49 5.31 -7.88
N PRO A 172 5.27 6.23 -7.30
CA PRO A 172 5.19 7.64 -7.66
C PRO A 172 5.80 7.89 -9.04
N ASP A 173 5.40 9.00 -9.67
CA ASP A 173 5.85 9.34 -11.02
C ASP A 173 7.33 9.76 -11.09
N PHE A 174 7.80 10.62 -10.18
CA PHE A 174 9.15 11.21 -10.26
C PHE A 174 9.89 11.23 -8.92
N LEU A 175 11.22 11.15 -9.02
CA LEU A 175 12.13 11.66 -8.00
C LEU A 175 12.80 12.93 -8.53
N VAL A 176 12.82 13.98 -7.72
CA VAL A 176 13.39 15.28 -8.08
C VAL A 176 14.39 15.69 -7.02
N LYS A 177 15.61 16.03 -7.44
CA LYS A 177 16.69 16.53 -6.58
C LYS A 177 16.87 18.03 -6.81
N THR A 178 16.88 18.76 -5.72
CA THR A 178 17.23 20.19 -5.64
C THR A 178 18.55 20.35 -4.87
N GLY A 179 19.00 21.59 -4.68
CA GLY A 179 20.18 21.89 -3.85
C GLY A 179 20.04 21.37 -2.42
N ASP A 180 18.85 21.49 -1.83
CA ASP A 180 18.66 21.29 -0.40
C ASP A 180 17.95 19.97 -0.06
N ALA A 181 17.19 19.41 -1.01
CA ALA A 181 16.34 18.26 -0.73
C ALA A 181 16.05 17.38 -1.96
N MET A 182 15.58 16.18 -1.66
CA MET A 182 14.93 15.29 -2.62
C MET A 182 13.42 15.24 -2.39
N PHE A 183 12.67 15.26 -3.49
CA PHE A 183 11.22 15.22 -3.50
C PHE A 183 10.73 14.00 -4.26
N ILE A 184 9.64 13.41 -3.75
CA ILE A 184 8.81 12.46 -4.47
C ILE A 184 7.65 13.26 -5.04
N VAL A 185 7.49 13.24 -6.37
CA VAL A 185 6.47 14.03 -7.05
C VAL A 185 5.52 13.10 -7.79
N GLU A 186 4.23 13.34 -7.59
CA GLU A 186 3.13 12.68 -8.29
C GLU A 186 2.42 13.71 -9.15
N THR A 187 2.17 13.37 -10.41
CA THR A 187 1.34 14.19 -11.27
C THR A 187 -0.11 13.71 -11.24
N LYS A 188 -1.04 14.65 -11.19
CA LYS A 188 -2.48 14.39 -11.28
C LYS A 188 -3.11 15.46 -12.15
N SER A 189 -3.99 15.04 -13.05
CA SER A 189 -4.89 15.96 -13.73
C SER A 189 -6.02 16.34 -12.77
N GLU A 190 -6.43 17.60 -12.78
CA GLU A 190 -7.72 17.99 -12.22
C GLU A 190 -8.85 17.30 -13.01
N LYS A 191 -9.92 16.94 -12.30
CA LYS A 191 -11.14 16.38 -12.88
C LYS A 191 -12.16 17.49 -13.08
#